data_AF-A0A2N2GTV1-F1
#
_entry.id   AF-A0A2N2GTV1-F1
#
_cell.length_a   1.000
_cell.length_b   1.000
_cell.length_c   1.000
_cell.angle_alpha   90.00
_cell.angle_beta   90.00
_cell.angle_gamma   90.00
#
_symmetry.space_group_name_H-M   'P 1'
#
loop_
_entity.id
_entity.type
_entity.pdbx_description
1 polymer ?
#
loop_
_entity_poly.entity_id
_entity_poly.type
_entity_poly.pdbx_seq_one_letter_code
_entity_poly.pdbx_strand_id
1 'polypeptide(L)'
;MSTNAQIENSIAKALQMEALIKKDRPKLEGRLSAGVIDGFFADNVTSQNTSTGAVIARQSKRAATLSQEDQIAVLSILVQAVRNAGKQNHLPGEILADLGVGKTITKSVKSVTDAASLVIQAYEAHVDELRRVGVLPADLERITELRDRLTSTNKDQEARKLSSKDQTKIRNEAHKRLLEAMALIIGAAELAFASDPEHLELYRALRPTKSSAKKPAAPQA
;
A
#
# COMPACT_ATOMS: atom_id res chain seq x y z
N MET A 1 15.96 15.00 3.80
CA MET A 1 14.48 14.99 3.82
C MET A 1 14.00 13.70 3.18
N SER A 2 12.91 13.10 3.68
CA SER A 2 12.27 11.95 3.01
C SER A 2 11.71 12.38 1.64
N THR A 3 11.71 11.48 0.66
CA THR A 3 11.17 11.70 -0.69
C THR A 3 9.72 12.20 -0.68
N ASN A 4 8.91 11.79 0.31
CA ASN A 4 7.54 12.29 0.44
C ASN A 4 7.48 13.76 0.90
N ALA A 5 8.34 14.17 1.84
CA ALA A 5 8.40 15.57 2.29
C ALA A 5 8.83 16.52 1.16
N GLN A 6 9.63 16.02 0.21
CA GLN A 6 10.01 16.78 -0.99
C GLN A 6 8.86 16.93 -1.97
N ILE A 7 8.07 15.87 -2.18
CA ILE A 7 6.87 15.92 -3.03
C ILE A 7 5.85 16.89 -2.42
N GLU A 8 5.58 16.81 -1.11
CA GLU A 8 4.67 17.72 -0.41
C GLU A 8 5.11 19.19 -0.50
N ASN A 9 6.41 19.47 -0.31
CA ASN A 9 6.94 20.83 -0.47
C ASN A 9 6.81 21.32 -1.93
N SER A 10 7.07 20.44 -2.90
CA SER A 10 6.92 20.76 -4.32
C SER A 10 5.47 21.07 -4.68
N ILE A 11 4.50 20.32 -4.13
CA ILE A 11 3.07 20.55 -4.33
C ILE A 11 2.65 21.90 -3.73
N ALA A 12 3.13 22.23 -2.52
CA ALA A 12 2.84 23.52 -1.89
C ALA A 12 3.35 24.70 -2.73
N LYS A 13 4.57 24.58 -3.28
CA LYS A 13 5.13 25.57 -4.21
C LYS A 13 4.37 25.63 -5.53
N ALA A 14 3.92 24.49 -6.06
CA ALA A 14 3.13 24.42 -7.28
C ALA A 14 1.76 25.12 -7.12
N LEU A 15 1.11 25.00 -5.96
CA LEU A 15 -0.12 25.73 -5.65
C LEU A 15 0.09 27.26 -5.64
N GLN A 16 1.19 27.72 -5.06
CA GLN A 16 1.55 29.14 -5.07
C GLN A 16 1.86 29.62 -6.49
N MET A 17 2.55 28.80 -7.29
CA MET A 17 2.85 29.10 -8.69
C MET A 17 1.60 29.14 -9.56
N GLU A 18 0.64 28.24 -9.33
CA GLU A 18 -0.64 28.22 -10.03
C GLU A 18 -1.41 29.54 -9.89
N ALA A 19 -1.40 30.14 -8.70
CA ALA A 19 -2.04 31.43 -8.47
C ALA A 19 -1.37 32.58 -9.25
N LEU A 20 -0.04 32.53 -9.43
CA LEU A 20 0.71 33.49 -10.23
C LEU A 20 0.48 33.27 -11.74
N ILE A 21 0.62 32.03 -12.21
CA ILE A 21 0.41 31.66 -13.62
C ILE A 21 -0.98 32.07 -14.09
N LYS A 22 -2.04 31.90 -13.28
CA LYS A 22 -3.39 32.31 -13.66
C LYS A 22 -3.50 33.82 -13.95
N LYS A 23 -2.72 34.65 -13.24
CA LYS A 23 -2.70 36.11 -13.45
C LYS A 23 -1.82 36.49 -14.65
N ASP A 24 -0.69 35.81 -14.80
CA ASP A 24 0.34 36.16 -15.78
C ASP A 24 0.28 35.35 -17.08
N ARG A 25 -0.72 34.48 -17.23
CA ARG A 25 -0.92 33.60 -18.39
C ARG A 25 -0.74 34.32 -19.73
N PRO A 26 -1.33 35.50 -19.99
CA PRO A 26 -1.20 36.18 -21.29
C PRO A 26 0.25 36.56 -21.64
N LYS A 27 1.10 36.81 -20.64
CA LYS A 27 2.50 37.19 -20.81
C LYS A 27 3.44 35.99 -20.95
N LEU A 28 3.04 34.85 -20.40
CA LEU A 28 3.84 33.62 -20.34
C LEU A 28 3.52 32.64 -21.47
N GLU A 29 2.26 32.55 -21.91
CA GLU A 29 1.78 31.53 -22.85
C GLU A 29 2.46 31.63 -24.23
N GLY A 30 2.74 32.85 -24.71
CA GLY A 30 3.47 33.05 -25.97
C GLY A 30 4.97 32.69 -25.91
N ARG A 31 5.51 32.42 -24.73
CA ARG A 31 6.94 32.09 -24.51
C ARG A 31 7.17 30.62 -24.18
N LEU A 32 6.10 29.89 -23.88
CA LEU A 32 6.13 28.47 -23.56
C LEU A 32 5.67 27.67 -24.77
N SER A 33 6.13 26.42 -24.87
CA SER A 33 5.54 25.50 -25.83
C SER A 33 4.07 25.23 -25.48
N ALA A 34 3.27 24.97 -26.50
CA ALA A 34 1.83 24.71 -26.34
C ALA A 34 1.59 23.59 -25.31
N GLY A 35 0.64 23.80 -24.40
CA GLY A 35 0.22 22.80 -23.42
C GLY A 35 1.09 22.67 -22.16
N VAL A 36 2.18 23.44 -22.00
CA VAL A 36 3.00 23.39 -20.76
C VAL A 36 2.21 23.86 -19.52
N ILE A 37 1.44 24.94 -19.65
CA ILE A 37 0.63 25.48 -18.54
C ILE A 37 -0.51 24.52 -18.17
N ASP A 38 -1.20 23.98 -19.17
CA ASP A 38 -2.32 23.06 -18.93
C ASP A 38 -1.80 21.71 -18.38
N GLY A 39 -0.66 21.23 -18.88
CA GLY A 39 0.03 20.05 -18.37
C GLY A 39 0.49 20.23 -16.91
N PHE A 40 1.00 21.42 -16.56
CA PHE A 40 1.35 21.76 -15.17
C PHE A 40 0.15 21.63 -14.23
N PHE A 41 -1.02 22.17 -14.61
CA PHE A 41 -2.23 22.04 -13.77
C PHE A 41 -2.68 20.59 -13.64
N ALA A 42 -2.69 19.82 -14.73
CA ALA A 42 -3.06 18.41 -14.70
C ALA A 42 -2.12 17.58 -13.81
N ASP A 43 -0.81 17.81 -13.88
CA ASP A 43 0.19 17.12 -13.07
C ASP A 43 0.16 17.56 -11.60
N ASN A 44 -0.18 18.82 -11.30
CA ASN A 44 -0.37 19.32 -9.94
C ASN A 44 -1.54 18.60 -9.25
N VAL A 45 -2.70 18.54 -9.92
CA VAL A 45 -3.90 17.81 -9.44
C VAL A 45 -3.58 16.33 -9.23
N THR A 46 -2.90 15.70 -10.19
CA THR A 46 -2.50 14.29 -10.10
C THR A 46 -1.58 14.04 -8.89
N SER A 47 -0.61 14.92 -8.68
CA SER A 47 0.33 14.85 -7.55
C SER A 47 -0.39 15.03 -6.19
N GLN A 48 -1.35 15.95 -6.10
CA GLN A 48 -2.17 16.17 -4.90
C GLN A 48 -3.04 14.97 -4.56
N ASN A 49 -3.81 14.48 -5.53
CA ASN A 49 -4.71 13.33 -5.35
C ASN A 49 -3.94 12.09 -4.89
N THR A 50 -2.74 11.87 -5.45
CA THR A 50 -1.92 10.71 -5.11
C THR A 50 -1.28 10.84 -3.72
N SER A 51 -0.96 12.07 -3.27
CA SER A 51 -0.43 12.31 -1.91
C SER A 51 -1.47 12.00 -0.83
N THR A 52 -2.67 12.56 -0.96
CA THR A 52 -3.78 12.33 -0.01
C THR A 52 -4.22 10.86 -0.02
N GLY A 53 -4.34 10.25 -1.20
CA GLY A 53 -4.64 8.83 -1.35
C GLY A 53 -3.60 7.91 -0.68
N ALA A 54 -2.31 8.28 -0.69
CA ALA A 54 -1.26 7.48 -0.08
C ALA A 54 -1.36 7.41 1.46
N VAL A 55 -1.82 8.48 2.12
CA VAL A 55 -2.01 8.49 3.58
C VAL A 55 -3.17 7.57 3.97
N ILE A 56 -4.30 7.70 3.29
CA ILE A 56 -5.50 6.86 3.50
C ILE A 56 -5.16 5.40 3.21
N ALA A 57 -4.44 5.11 2.13
CA ALA A 57 -4.02 3.76 1.77
C ALA A 57 -3.05 3.15 2.80
N ARG A 58 -2.20 3.96 3.47
CA ARG A 58 -1.34 3.46 4.56
C ARG A 58 -2.15 3.12 5.80
N GLN A 59 -3.12 3.94 6.17
CA GLN A 59 -4.01 3.65 7.30
C GLN A 59 -4.85 2.40 7.04
N SER A 60 -5.42 2.27 5.85
CA SER A 60 -6.21 1.09 5.48
C SER A 60 -5.37 -0.19 5.42
N LYS A 61 -4.12 -0.12 4.94
CA LYS A 61 -3.17 -1.25 5.02
C LYS A 61 -2.88 -1.66 6.46
N ARG A 62 -2.62 -0.72 7.37
CA ARG A 62 -2.39 -1.02 8.79
C ARG A 62 -3.60 -1.68 9.45
N ALA A 63 -4.79 -1.14 9.22
CA ALA A 63 -6.03 -1.72 9.74
C ALA A 63 -6.27 -3.13 9.17
N ALA A 64 -6.00 -3.34 7.88
CA ALA A 64 -6.14 -4.65 7.24
C ALA A 64 -5.12 -5.67 7.77
N THR A 65 -3.88 -5.27 8.06
CA THR A 65 -2.87 -6.16 8.66
C THR A 65 -3.25 -6.56 10.08
N LEU A 66 -3.68 -5.60 10.92
CA LEU A 66 -4.17 -5.89 12.28
C LEU A 66 -5.34 -6.87 12.25
N SER A 67 -6.34 -6.61 11.40
CA SER A 67 -7.48 -7.53 11.24
C SER A 67 -7.08 -8.92 10.75
N GLN A 68 -6.01 -9.05 9.96
CA GLN A 68 -5.52 -10.34 9.47
C GLN A 68 -4.77 -11.10 10.57
N GLU A 69 -3.98 -10.42 11.39
CA GLU A 69 -3.31 -11.01 12.55
C GLU A 69 -4.32 -11.57 13.56
N ASP A 70 -5.41 -10.84 13.82
CA ASP A 70 -6.51 -11.30 14.68
C ASP A 70 -7.19 -12.54 14.10
N GLN A 71 -7.47 -12.55 12.80
CA GLN A 71 -8.07 -13.72 12.13
C GLN A 71 -7.15 -14.94 12.15
N ILE A 72 -5.83 -14.76 11.94
CA ILE A 72 -4.82 -15.81 12.05
C ILE A 72 -4.82 -16.38 13.48
N ALA A 73 -4.87 -15.52 14.49
CA ALA A 73 -4.88 -15.96 15.89
C ALA A 73 -6.13 -16.77 16.22
N VAL A 74 -7.32 -16.29 15.84
CA VAL A 74 -8.60 -17.00 16.08
C VAL A 74 -8.62 -18.34 15.36
N LEU A 75 -8.25 -18.39 14.07
CA LEU A 75 -8.25 -19.64 13.31
C LEU A 75 -7.24 -20.65 13.88
N SER A 76 -6.04 -20.18 14.25
CA SER A 76 -5.02 -21.04 14.87
C SER A 76 -5.51 -21.65 16.18
N ILE A 77 -6.18 -20.87 17.03
CA ILE A 77 -6.77 -21.36 18.28
C ILE A 77 -7.83 -22.44 18.01
N LEU A 78 -8.74 -22.23 17.04
CA LEU A 78 -9.77 -23.23 16.71
C LEU A 78 -9.17 -24.52 16.16
N VAL A 79 -8.20 -24.43 15.24
CA VAL A 79 -7.48 -25.60 14.71
C VAL A 79 -6.76 -26.34 15.84
N GLN A 80 -6.12 -25.62 16.76
CA GLN A 80 -5.45 -26.22 17.90
C GLN A 80 -6.44 -26.86 18.89
N ALA A 81 -7.62 -26.28 19.08
CA ALA A 81 -8.67 -26.84 19.92
C ALA A 81 -9.15 -28.20 19.38
N VAL A 82 -9.40 -28.30 18.07
CA VAL A 82 -9.79 -29.57 17.43
C VAL A 82 -8.68 -30.62 17.57
N ARG A 83 -7.42 -30.24 17.30
CA ARG A 83 -6.25 -31.12 17.49
C ARG A 83 -6.11 -31.60 18.95
N ASN A 84 -6.36 -30.71 19.90
CA ASN A 84 -6.29 -31.03 21.31
C ASN A 84 -7.43 -31.94 21.75
N ALA A 85 -8.65 -31.74 21.23
CA ALA A 85 -9.79 -32.62 21.50
C ALA A 85 -9.49 -34.06 21.05
N GLY A 86 -8.92 -34.23 19.85
CA GLY A 86 -8.48 -35.55 19.37
C GLY A 86 -7.39 -36.17 20.25
N LYS A 87 -6.39 -35.38 20.68
CA LYS A 87 -5.32 -35.86 21.57
C LYS A 87 -5.84 -36.28 22.95
N GLN A 88 -6.68 -35.45 23.57
CA GLN A 88 -7.19 -35.67 24.93
C GLN A 88 -8.11 -36.89 25.01
N ASN A 89 -8.81 -37.20 23.92
CA ASN A 89 -9.66 -38.39 23.82
C ASN A 89 -8.94 -39.61 23.24
N HIS A 90 -7.61 -39.55 23.11
CA HIS A 90 -6.77 -40.67 22.65
C HIS A 90 -7.23 -41.30 21.32
N LEU A 91 -7.54 -40.48 20.32
CA LEU A 91 -7.85 -40.98 18.98
C LEU A 91 -6.69 -41.80 18.40
N PRO A 92 -6.96 -42.76 17.50
CA PRO A 92 -5.94 -43.51 16.78
C PRO A 92 -4.89 -42.58 16.15
N GLY A 93 -3.63 -43.03 16.13
CA GLY A 93 -2.51 -42.24 15.62
C GLY A 93 -2.68 -41.78 14.17
N GLU A 94 -3.37 -42.57 13.35
CA GLU A 94 -3.70 -42.23 11.96
C GLU A 94 -4.62 -41.00 11.87
N ILE A 95 -5.71 -40.98 12.65
CA ILE A 95 -6.65 -39.85 12.70
C ILE A 95 -5.96 -38.60 13.25
N LEU A 96 -5.09 -38.75 14.25
CA LEU A 96 -4.30 -37.64 14.76
C LEU A 96 -3.35 -37.09 13.70
N ALA A 97 -2.69 -37.95 12.92
CA ALA A 97 -1.81 -37.52 11.83
C ALA A 97 -2.58 -36.77 10.74
N ASP A 98 -3.79 -37.23 10.39
CA ASP A 98 -4.68 -36.59 9.42
C ASP A 98 -5.15 -35.20 9.89
N LEU A 99 -5.46 -35.05 11.19
CA LEU A 99 -5.71 -33.74 11.83
C LEU A 99 -4.48 -32.80 11.80
N GLY A 100 -3.32 -33.31 11.37
CA GLY A 100 -2.06 -32.60 11.34
C GLY A 100 -1.41 -32.47 12.72
N VAL A 101 -1.75 -33.33 13.67
CA VAL A 101 -1.08 -33.40 14.96
C VAL A 101 0.40 -33.74 14.76
N GLY A 102 1.29 -32.93 15.33
CA GLY A 102 2.74 -33.03 15.14
C GLY A 102 3.30 -32.07 14.09
N LYS A 103 2.46 -31.49 13.22
CA LYS A 103 2.86 -30.41 12.31
C LYS A 103 2.83 -29.06 13.03
N THR A 104 3.95 -28.33 12.97
CA THR A 104 4.08 -26.99 13.55
C THR A 104 3.20 -25.99 12.80
N ILE A 105 2.37 -25.24 13.53
CA ILE A 105 1.62 -24.10 13.00
C ILE A 105 2.44 -22.83 13.27
N THR A 106 2.85 -22.15 12.20
CA THR A 106 3.52 -20.85 12.29
C THR A 106 2.50 -19.72 12.19
N LYS A 107 2.87 -18.50 12.62
CA LYS A 107 2.04 -17.29 12.50
C LYS A 107 2.00 -16.75 11.06
N SER A 108 1.77 -17.61 10.08
CA SER A 108 1.65 -17.22 8.67
C SER A 108 0.29 -17.66 8.12
N VAL A 109 -0.30 -16.85 7.23
CA VAL A 109 -1.61 -17.15 6.61
C VAL A 109 -1.60 -18.54 5.97
N LYS A 110 -0.54 -18.85 5.22
CA LYS A 110 -0.38 -20.15 4.56
C LYS A 110 -0.37 -21.31 5.56
N SER A 111 0.46 -21.22 6.60
CA SER A 111 0.56 -22.29 7.60
C SER A 111 -0.74 -22.54 8.34
N VAL A 112 -1.50 -21.50 8.70
CA VAL A 112 -2.77 -21.65 9.41
C VAL A 112 -3.88 -22.15 8.48
N THR A 113 -3.95 -21.68 7.23
CA THR A 113 -4.94 -22.14 6.25
C THR A 113 -4.68 -23.58 5.80
N ASP A 114 -3.42 -23.99 5.66
CA ASP A 114 -3.02 -25.38 5.39
C ASP A 114 -3.43 -26.27 6.57
N ALA A 115 -3.18 -25.83 7.81
CA ALA A 115 -3.58 -26.57 9.01
C ALA A 115 -5.09 -26.70 9.17
N ALA A 116 -5.85 -25.65 8.84
CA ALA A 116 -7.31 -25.67 8.81
C ALA A 116 -7.85 -26.65 7.75
N SER A 117 -7.21 -26.69 6.57
CA SER A 117 -7.60 -27.61 5.50
C SER A 117 -7.39 -29.07 5.88
N LEU A 118 -6.31 -29.39 6.60
CA LEU A 118 -6.09 -30.73 7.16
C LEU A 118 -7.20 -31.13 8.14
N VAL A 119 -7.63 -30.22 9.01
CA VAL A 119 -8.73 -30.51 9.95
C VAL A 119 -10.05 -30.80 9.22
N ILE A 120 -10.37 -30.01 8.19
CA ILE A 120 -11.58 -30.21 7.38
C ILE A 120 -11.54 -31.57 6.68
N GLN A 121 -10.42 -31.89 6.02
CA GLN A 121 -10.22 -33.16 5.31
C GLN A 121 -10.28 -34.36 6.27
N ALA A 122 -9.64 -34.26 7.43
CA ALA A 122 -9.66 -35.32 8.44
C ALA A 122 -11.08 -35.59 8.94
N TYR A 123 -11.93 -34.57 9.01
CA TYR A 123 -13.33 -34.77 9.40
C TYR A 123 -14.18 -35.39 8.31
N GLU A 124 -13.98 -35.01 7.05
CA GLU A 124 -14.65 -35.70 5.94
C GLU A 124 -14.29 -37.19 5.89
N ALA A 125 -13.05 -37.54 6.25
CA ALA A 125 -12.59 -38.92 6.31
C ALA A 125 -13.06 -39.70 7.55
N HIS A 126 -13.14 -39.04 8.71
CA HIS A 126 -13.36 -39.68 10.02
C HIS A 126 -14.48 -38.98 10.83
N VAL A 127 -15.66 -38.85 10.20
CA VAL A 127 -16.79 -38.07 10.75
C VAL A 127 -17.23 -38.59 12.12
N ASP A 128 -17.39 -39.91 12.25
CA ASP A 128 -17.96 -40.54 13.45
C ASP A 128 -17.02 -40.44 14.65
N GLU A 129 -15.72 -40.65 14.42
CA GLU A 129 -14.68 -40.56 15.43
C GLU A 129 -14.51 -39.11 15.93
N LEU A 130 -14.53 -38.13 15.03
CA LEU A 130 -14.40 -36.74 15.41
C LEU A 130 -15.65 -36.20 16.10
N ARG A 131 -16.84 -36.65 15.71
CA ARG A 131 -18.08 -36.35 16.46
C ARG A 131 -18.04 -36.94 17.86
N ARG A 132 -17.51 -38.15 18.03
CA ARG A 132 -17.40 -38.81 19.34
C ARG A 132 -16.54 -38.02 20.33
N VAL A 133 -15.53 -37.31 19.84
CA VAL A 133 -14.67 -36.45 20.67
C VAL A 133 -15.17 -35.00 20.81
N GLY A 134 -16.39 -34.74 20.32
CA GLY A 134 -17.08 -33.47 20.50
C GLY A 134 -16.84 -32.43 19.42
N VAL A 135 -16.25 -32.79 18.27
CA VAL A 135 -16.12 -31.88 17.13
C VAL A 135 -17.44 -31.81 16.38
N LEU A 136 -18.05 -30.62 16.35
CA LEU A 136 -19.35 -30.41 15.71
C LEU A 136 -19.18 -29.91 14.27
N PRO A 137 -20.16 -30.16 13.37
CA PRO A 137 -20.19 -29.56 12.05
C PRO A 137 -20.08 -28.03 12.08
N ALA A 138 -20.71 -27.37 13.06
CA ALA A 138 -20.66 -25.93 13.26
C ALA A 138 -19.22 -25.40 13.51
N ASP A 139 -18.37 -26.19 14.16
CA ASP A 139 -16.97 -25.82 14.36
C ASP A 139 -16.20 -25.81 13.02
N LEU A 140 -16.51 -26.75 12.14
CA LEU A 140 -15.91 -26.82 10.81
C LEU A 140 -16.45 -25.76 9.86
N GLU A 141 -17.73 -25.44 9.93
CA GLU A 141 -18.29 -24.29 9.21
C GLU A 141 -17.52 -23.02 9.59
N ARG A 142 -17.33 -22.79 10.89
CA ARG A 142 -16.57 -21.65 11.39
C ARG A 142 -15.10 -21.65 10.94
N ILE A 143 -14.43 -22.81 10.99
CA ILE A 143 -13.04 -22.96 10.50
C ILE A 143 -12.97 -22.68 8.99
N THR A 144 -13.93 -23.18 8.22
CA THR A 144 -14.03 -23.00 6.77
C THR A 144 -14.24 -21.53 6.41
N GLU A 145 -15.21 -20.87 7.04
CA GLU A 145 -15.47 -19.44 6.85
C GLU A 145 -14.25 -18.58 7.14
N LEU A 146 -13.55 -18.83 8.25
CA LEU A 146 -12.35 -18.09 8.63
C LEU A 146 -11.18 -18.35 7.67
N ARG A 147 -10.99 -19.60 7.23
CA ARG A 147 -9.98 -19.97 6.23
C ARG A 147 -10.23 -19.26 4.91
N ASP A 148 -11.47 -19.25 4.44
CA ASP A 148 -11.84 -18.66 3.16
C ASP A 148 -11.71 -17.13 3.20
N ARG A 149 -12.13 -16.52 4.32
CA ARG A 149 -11.93 -15.09 4.57
C ARG A 149 -10.45 -14.69 4.59
N LEU A 150 -9.59 -15.48 5.23
CA LEU A 150 -8.14 -15.24 5.25
C LEU A 150 -7.52 -15.38 3.86
N THR A 151 -7.94 -16.39 3.10
CA THR A 151 -7.49 -16.62 1.73
C THR A 151 -7.88 -15.45 0.82
N SER A 152 -9.13 -14.99 0.91
CA SER A 152 -9.63 -13.83 0.16
C SER A 152 -8.87 -12.57 0.53
N THR A 153 -8.72 -12.29 1.83
CA THR A 153 -8.01 -11.09 2.33
C THR A 153 -6.56 -11.09 1.85
N ASN A 154 -5.89 -12.25 1.84
CA ASN A 154 -4.52 -12.37 1.35
C ASN A 154 -4.43 -12.08 -0.16
N LYS A 155 -5.35 -12.61 -0.97
CA LYS A 155 -5.43 -12.30 -2.41
C LYS A 155 -5.64 -10.80 -2.64
N ASP A 156 -6.55 -10.18 -1.89
CA ASP A 156 -6.83 -8.74 -1.98
C ASP A 156 -5.61 -7.90 -1.61
N GLN A 157 -4.86 -8.29 -0.57
CA GLN A 157 -3.63 -7.61 -0.19
C GLN A 157 -2.56 -7.72 -1.29
N GLU A 158 -2.37 -8.90 -1.89
CA GLU A 158 -1.42 -9.09 -2.99
C GLU A 158 -1.82 -8.28 -4.23
N ALA A 159 -3.10 -8.26 -4.60
CA ALA A 159 -3.61 -7.43 -5.70
C ALA A 159 -3.36 -5.93 -5.43
N ARG A 160 -3.59 -5.47 -4.19
CA ARG A 160 -3.30 -4.09 -3.77
C ARG A 160 -1.81 -3.77 -3.80
N LYS A 161 -0.91 -4.73 -3.55
CA LYS A 161 0.55 -4.52 -3.67
C LYS A 161 0.94 -4.22 -5.12
N LEU A 162 0.35 -4.94 -6.07
CA LEU A 162 0.61 -4.73 -7.49
C LEU A 162 0.15 -3.32 -7.91
N SER A 163 -1.10 -2.97 -7.59
CA SER A 163 -1.67 -1.64 -7.86
C SER A 163 -0.85 -0.51 -7.21
N SER A 164 -0.35 -0.73 -5.99
CA SER A 164 0.47 0.26 -5.28
C SER A 164 1.79 0.58 -5.99
N LYS A 165 2.38 -0.37 -6.72
CA LYS A 165 3.61 -0.12 -7.52
C LYS A 165 3.31 0.78 -8.70
N ASP A 166 2.24 0.50 -9.42
CA ASP A 166 1.82 1.30 -10.58
C ASP A 166 1.46 2.73 -10.18
N GLN A 167 0.72 2.89 -9.07
CA GLN A 167 0.43 4.21 -8.50
C GLN A 167 1.69 4.97 -8.11
N THR A 168 2.70 4.27 -7.56
CA THR A 168 3.97 4.90 -7.21
C THR A 168 4.72 5.37 -8.45
N LYS A 169 4.69 4.59 -9.54
CA LYS A 169 5.30 4.95 -10.82
C LYS A 169 4.62 6.19 -11.41
N ILE A 170 3.30 6.17 -11.52
CA ILE A 170 2.49 7.30 -12.01
C ILE A 170 2.79 8.57 -11.21
N ARG A 171 2.82 8.47 -9.87
CA ARG A 171 3.14 9.59 -8.98
C ARG A 171 4.52 10.19 -9.27
N ASN A 172 5.53 9.34 -9.40
CA ASN A 172 6.90 9.80 -9.61
C ASN A 172 7.07 10.43 -10.99
N GLU A 173 6.40 9.90 -12.01
CA GLU A 173 6.37 10.48 -13.35
C GLU A 173 5.66 11.83 -13.37
N ALA A 174 4.48 11.94 -12.75
CA ALA A 174 3.75 13.20 -12.61
C ALA A 174 4.57 14.26 -11.84
N HIS A 175 5.22 13.87 -10.74
CA HIS A 175 6.08 14.77 -9.98
C HIS A 175 7.29 15.25 -10.79
N LYS A 176 7.92 14.38 -11.59
CA LYS A 176 9.02 14.76 -12.47
C LYS A 176 8.56 15.77 -13.53
N ARG A 177 7.44 15.51 -14.20
CA ARG A 177 6.87 16.43 -15.20
C ARG A 177 6.48 17.78 -14.59
N LEU A 178 5.91 17.76 -13.37
CA LEU A 178 5.59 18.97 -12.61
C LEU A 178 6.84 19.83 -12.37
N LEU A 179 7.95 19.22 -11.94
CA LEU A 179 9.21 19.94 -11.71
C LEU A 179 9.82 20.52 -13.00
N GLU A 180 9.73 19.78 -14.11
CA GLU A 180 10.18 20.25 -15.42
C GLU A 180 9.33 21.44 -15.89
N ALA A 181 8.01 21.36 -15.76
CA ALA A 181 7.10 22.44 -16.10
C ALA A 181 7.34 23.69 -15.23
N MET A 182 7.55 23.53 -13.92
CA MET A 182 7.90 24.64 -13.03
C MET A 182 9.20 25.34 -13.48
N ALA A 183 10.21 24.58 -13.90
CA ALA A 183 11.47 25.15 -14.37
C ALA A 183 11.29 25.94 -15.68
N LEU A 184 10.50 25.42 -16.61
CA LEU A 184 10.17 26.11 -17.88
C LEU A 184 9.39 27.40 -17.63
N ILE A 185 8.40 27.37 -16.74
CA ILE A 185 7.58 28.53 -16.38
C ILE A 185 8.43 29.61 -15.72
N ILE A 186 9.31 29.24 -14.78
CA ILE A 186 10.25 30.19 -14.18
C ILE A 186 11.16 30.80 -15.26
N GLY A 187 11.71 30.00 -16.19
CA GLY A 187 12.53 30.52 -17.28
C GLY A 187 11.77 31.49 -18.20
N ALA A 188 10.51 31.19 -18.52
CA ALA A 188 9.67 32.10 -19.28
C ALA A 188 9.36 33.40 -18.51
N ALA A 189 9.14 33.31 -17.19
CA ALA A 189 8.93 34.45 -16.31
C ALA A 189 10.18 35.35 -16.23
N GLU A 190 11.39 34.78 -16.19
CA GLU A 190 12.63 35.57 -16.20
C GLU A 190 12.76 36.45 -17.45
N LEU A 191 12.30 35.93 -18.60
CA LEU A 191 12.30 36.71 -19.83
C LEU A 191 11.10 37.68 -19.92
N ALA A 192 9.95 37.32 -19.35
CA ALA A 192 8.72 38.12 -19.42
C ALA A 192 8.73 39.32 -18.48
N PHE A 193 9.41 39.18 -17.34
CA PHE A 193 9.48 40.18 -16.27
C PHE A 193 10.90 40.69 -16.05
N ALA A 194 11.76 40.67 -17.07
CA ALA A 194 13.14 41.15 -16.99
C ALA A 194 13.25 42.61 -16.50
N SER A 195 12.23 43.43 -16.77
CA SER A 195 12.12 44.82 -16.33
C SER A 195 11.35 45.01 -15.01
N ASP A 196 10.85 43.94 -14.40
CA ASP A 196 10.09 43.95 -13.14
C ASP A 196 10.71 42.95 -12.14
N PRO A 197 11.77 43.36 -11.44
CA PRO A 197 12.53 42.48 -10.57
C PRO A 197 11.72 41.99 -9.37
N GLU A 198 10.77 42.80 -8.86
CA GLU A 198 9.92 42.43 -7.73
C GLU A 198 8.97 41.28 -8.10
N HIS A 199 8.37 41.31 -9.29
CA HIS A 199 7.55 40.20 -9.78
C HIS A 199 8.37 38.93 -10.02
N LEU A 200 9.59 39.10 -10.52
CA LEU A 200 10.48 37.99 -10.83
C LEU A 200 10.94 37.25 -9.56
N GLU A 201 11.13 37.95 -8.45
CA GLU A 201 11.42 37.34 -7.16
C GLU A 201 10.32 36.39 -6.68
N LEU A 202 9.05 36.69 -6.95
CA LEU A 202 7.92 35.79 -6.63
C LEU A 202 8.07 34.44 -7.33
N TYR A 203 8.49 34.42 -8.60
CA TYR A 203 8.74 33.18 -9.33
C TYR A 203 10.02 32.47 -8.87
N ARG A 204 11.08 33.22 -8.55
CA ARG A 204 12.35 32.63 -8.05
C ARG A 204 12.20 31.97 -6.69
N ALA A 205 11.39 32.54 -5.79
CA ALA A 205 11.09 31.95 -4.48
C ALA A 205 10.44 30.55 -4.60
N LEU A 206 9.71 30.31 -5.70
CA LEU A 206 9.01 29.05 -5.97
C LEU A 206 9.88 28.00 -6.67
N ARG A 207 11.17 28.29 -6.89
CA ARG A 207 12.08 27.34 -7.51
C ARG A 207 12.14 26.04 -6.70
N PRO A 208 11.88 24.88 -7.31
CA PRO A 208 12.03 23.62 -6.62
C PRO A 208 13.52 23.37 -6.34
N THR A 209 13.84 23.10 -5.09
CA THR A 209 15.21 22.79 -4.68
C THR A 209 15.54 21.36 -5.08
N LYS A 210 16.51 21.18 -5.99
CA LYS A 210 17.05 19.84 -6.28
C LYS A 210 17.76 19.35 -5.02
N SER A 211 17.21 18.31 -4.40
CA SER A 211 17.91 17.57 -3.36
C SER A 211 19.15 16.92 -3.97
N SER A 212 20.34 17.29 -3.51
CA SER A 212 21.52 16.48 -3.77
C SER A 212 21.27 15.09 -3.18
N ALA A 213 21.34 14.05 -4.02
CA ALA A 213 21.31 12.69 -3.53
C ALA A 213 22.57 12.47 -2.70
N LYS A 214 22.43 12.23 -1.38
CA LYS A 214 23.53 11.71 -0.58
C LYS A 214 23.89 10.35 -1.17
N LYS A 215 25.07 10.24 -1.81
CA LYS A 215 25.65 8.95 -2.19
C LYS A 215 25.65 8.05 -0.95
N PRO A 216 25.15 6.81 -1.02
CA PRO A 216 25.29 5.88 0.09
C PRO A 216 26.79 5.70 0.37
N ALA A 217 27.16 5.78 1.65
CA ALA A 217 28.52 5.49 2.07
C ALA A 217 28.84 4.05 1.65
N ALA A 218 30.00 3.86 1.00
CA ALA A 218 30.47 2.54 0.63
C ALA A 218 30.55 1.66 1.89
N PRO A 219 30.19 0.36 1.79
CA PRO A 219 30.36 -0.56 2.91
C PRO A 219 31.84 -0.58 3.29
N GLN A 220 32.14 -0.35 4.57
CA GLN A 220 33.48 -0.56 5.11
C GLN A 220 33.76 -2.07 5.04
N ALA A 221 34.89 -2.41 4.43
CA ALA A 221 35.39 -3.78 4.29
C ALA A 221 35.91 -4.32 5.63
#